data_AF-A0A7Y5VK07-F1
#
_entry.id   AF-A0A7Y5VK07-F1
#
_cell.length_a   1.000
_cell.length_b   1.000
_cell.length_c   1.000
_cell.angle_alpha   90.00
_cell.angle_beta   90.00
_cell.angle_gamma   90.00
#
_symmetry.space_group_name_H-M   'P 1'
#
loop_
_entity.id
_entity.type
_entity.pdbx_description
1 polymer ?
#
loop_
_entity_poly.entity_id
_entity_poly.type
_entity_poly.pdbx_seq_one_letter_code
_entity_poly.pdbx_strand_id
1 'polypeptide(L)'
;MGIEIWSKPLGSIASGTDAVLLLNLTDTAADVALRWSDLNLTGKIRIRDLYSHKDIVSQPEGYRTHLPPHGSAMLKVSGTYLWSKGATFEAEWPGNLRKEDAALLACVSCSQGYAISLHGPKAPLNTPSLEFTHVVAPVSGKYQLTLYYVDSHLITDKLQLRVNDETPIPIHLFSFINGFESLPIMLKKGNNTLTFTYSDAAETSVNIDKIQIYR
;
A
#
# COMPACT_ATOMS: atom_id res chain seq x y z
N MET A 1 5.81 -28.63 2.94
CA MET A 1 5.70 -27.28 3.52
C MET A 1 7.09 -26.75 3.79
N GLY A 2 7.29 -25.43 3.88
CA GLY A 2 8.61 -24.80 3.87
C GLY A 2 8.82 -23.77 4.97
N ILE A 3 9.81 -22.90 4.78
CA ILE A 3 10.01 -21.71 5.62
C ILE A 3 9.14 -20.59 5.11
N GLU A 4 8.43 -19.93 6.01
CA GLU A 4 7.60 -18.77 5.69
C GLU A 4 7.94 -17.59 6.60
N ILE A 5 7.85 -16.39 6.02
CA ILE A 5 8.04 -15.12 6.70
C ILE A 5 6.85 -14.26 6.34
N TRP A 6 6.08 -13.85 7.34
CA TRP A 6 4.93 -12.98 7.18
C TRP A 6 5.19 -11.68 7.91
N SER A 7 4.87 -10.55 7.30
CA SER A 7 4.98 -9.23 7.93
C SER A 7 3.68 -8.45 7.82
N LYS A 8 3.46 -7.58 8.80
CA LYS A 8 2.36 -6.62 8.80
C LYS A 8 2.85 -5.29 9.40
N PRO A 9 2.81 -4.18 8.65
CA PRO A 9 3.06 -2.86 9.20
C PRO A 9 2.11 -2.54 10.35
N LEU A 10 2.65 -1.94 11.41
CA LEU A 10 1.90 -1.53 12.60
C LEU A 10 1.66 -0.02 12.57
N GLY A 11 0.43 0.40 12.86
CA GLY A 11 0.02 1.80 12.84
C GLY A 11 -0.27 2.31 11.43
N SER A 12 0.72 2.33 10.53
CA SER A 12 0.55 2.68 9.11
C SER A 12 1.52 1.89 8.22
N ILE A 13 1.24 1.85 6.91
CA ILE A 13 2.01 1.09 5.90
C ILE A 13 3.50 1.47 5.90
N ALA A 14 3.81 2.74 6.20
CA ALA A 14 5.17 3.28 6.20
C ALA A 14 5.60 3.83 7.58
N SER A 15 5.06 3.24 8.65
CA SER A 15 5.40 3.63 10.03
C SER A 15 6.85 3.33 10.42
N GLY A 16 7.50 2.43 9.67
CA GLY A 16 8.80 1.88 10.01
C GLY A 16 8.75 0.86 11.15
N THR A 17 7.57 0.30 11.44
CA THR A 17 7.41 -0.74 12.46
C THR A 17 6.52 -1.86 11.93
N ASP A 18 6.98 -3.10 12.06
CA ASP A 18 6.31 -4.28 11.54
C ASP A 18 6.19 -5.34 12.64
N ALA A 19 5.06 -6.04 12.65
CA ALA A 19 4.94 -7.36 13.26
C ALA A 19 5.41 -8.39 12.24
N VAL A 20 6.33 -9.27 12.64
CA VAL A 20 6.90 -10.28 11.75
C VAL A 20 6.78 -11.65 12.39
N LEU A 21 6.18 -12.59 11.67
CA LEU A 21 6.06 -13.99 12.06
C LEU A 21 7.01 -14.83 11.19
N LEU A 22 7.93 -15.52 11.85
CA LEU A 22 8.84 -16.49 11.26
C LEU A 22 8.30 -17.89 11.54
N LEU A 23 8.15 -18.72 10.50
CA LEU A 23 7.59 -20.07 10.61
C LEU A 23 8.53 -21.09 9.98
N ASN A 24 8.74 -22.18 10.71
CA ASN A 24 9.26 -23.42 10.14
C ASN A 24 8.12 -24.42 10.05
N LEU A 25 7.52 -24.60 8.86
CA LEU A 25 6.43 -25.56 8.65
C LEU A 25 6.94 -26.97 8.29
N THR A 26 8.25 -27.22 8.39
CA THR A 26 8.87 -28.52 8.09
C THR A 26 8.95 -29.42 9.33
N ASP A 27 9.17 -30.71 9.12
CA ASP A 27 9.33 -31.72 10.18
C ASP A 27 10.77 -31.76 10.75
N THR A 28 11.67 -30.87 10.29
CA THR A 28 13.08 -30.78 10.71
C THR A 28 13.42 -29.38 11.20
N ALA A 29 14.41 -29.24 12.09
CA ALA A 29 14.89 -27.93 12.49
C ALA A 29 15.53 -27.17 11.30
N ALA A 30 15.34 -25.85 11.25
CA ALA A 30 15.78 -25.03 10.12
C ALA A 30 16.16 -23.60 10.52
N ASP A 31 17.07 -23.00 9.77
CA ASP A 31 17.42 -21.59 9.91
C ASP A 31 16.44 -20.71 9.12
N VAL A 32 15.90 -19.68 9.77
CA VAL A 32 15.07 -18.66 9.12
C VAL A 32 15.81 -17.33 9.13
N ALA A 33 15.86 -16.67 7.97
CA ALA A 33 16.57 -15.41 7.78
C ALA A 33 15.62 -14.32 7.27
N LEU A 34 15.48 -13.26 8.05
CA LEU A 34 14.72 -12.04 7.72
C LEU A 34 15.71 -10.93 7.35
N ARG A 35 15.58 -10.31 6.18
CA ARG A 35 16.42 -9.15 5.80
C ARG A 35 15.66 -7.86 6.03
N TRP A 36 16.36 -6.80 6.45
CA TRP A 36 15.74 -5.49 6.66
C TRP A 36 15.19 -4.87 5.37
N SER A 37 15.83 -5.16 4.23
CA SER A 37 15.36 -4.76 2.91
C SER A 37 14.00 -5.34 2.55
N ASP A 38 13.68 -6.56 3.03
CA ASP A 38 12.39 -7.20 2.77
C ASP A 38 11.24 -6.49 3.52
N LEU A 39 11.57 -5.73 4.57
CA LEU A 39 10.63 -4.88 5.32
C LEU A 39 10.67 -3.40 4.90
N ASN A 40 11.49 -3.05 3.88
CA ASN A 40 11.80 -1.66 3.53
C ASN A 40 12.31 -0.83 4.73
N LEU A 41 13.07 -1.43 5.64
CA LEU A 41 13.63 -0.75 6.82
C LEU A 41 15.14 -0.47 6.65
N THR A 42 15.59 0.65 7.21
CA THR A 42 17.00 1.04 7.27
C THR A 42 17.34 1.72 8.60
N GLY A 43 18.61 2.10 8.78
CA GLY A 43 19.11 2.82 9.93
C GLY A 43 19.19 1.96 11.18
N LYS A 44 18.87 2.55 12.34
CA LYS A 44 18.94 1.85 13.63
C LYS A 44 17.73 0.93 13.79
N ILE A 45 17.91 -0.35 13.49
CA ILE A 45 16.88 -1.38 13.70
C ILE A 45 16.81 -1.78 15.17
N ARG A 46 15.59 -1.94 15.67
CA ARG A 46 15.27 -2.52 16.98
C ARG A 46 14.38 -3.74 16.76
N ILE A 47 14.66 -4.81 17.48
CA ILE A 47 13.94 -6.07 17.40
C ILE A 47 13.49 -6.43 18.81
N ARG A 48 12.23 -6.80 18.95
CA ARG A 48 11.68 -7.35 20.19
C ARG A 48 11.02 -8.69 19.89
N ASP A 49 11.48 -9.73 20.55
CA ASP A 49 10.77 -11.01 20.59
C ASP A 49 9.54 -10.85 21.50
N LEU A 50 8.37 -11.08 20.92
CA LEU A 50 7.09 -10.92 21.59
C LEU A 50 6.70 -12.14 22.43
N TYR A 51 7.28 -13.31 22.19
CA TYR A 51 7.06 -14.50 23.02
C TYR A 51 7.90 -14.46 24.28
N SER A 52 9.19 -14.16 24.15
CA SER A 52 10.08 -14.07 25.32
C SER A 52 10.07 -12.70 26.00
N HIS A 53 9.40 -11.71 25.40
CA HIS A 53 9.35 -10.32 25.85
C HIS A 53 10.74 -9.66 25.99
N LYS A 54 11.70 -10.08 25.16
CA LYS A 54 13.10 -9.62 25.19
C LYS A 54 13.45 -8.82 23.96
N ASP A 55 14.27 -7.79 24.16
CA ASP A 55 14.87 -7.07 23.05
C ASP A 55 16.09 -7.86 22.54
N ILE A 56 16.24 -7.92 21.22
CA ILE A 56 17.31 -8.64 20.55
C ILE A 56 18.27 -7.62 19.94
N VAL A 57 19.58 -7.88 20.07
CA VAL A 57 20.61 -7.07 19.41
C VAL A 57 20.49 -7.25 17.90
N SER A 58 20.25 -6.15 17.19
CA SER A 58 20.14 -6.17 15.72
C SER A 58 21.49 -6.44 15.06
N GLN A 59 21.48 -7.18 13.96
CA GLN A 59 22.61 -7.26 13.03
C GLN A 59 22.42 -6.25 11.88
N PRO A 60 23.49 -5.93 11.12
CA PRO A 60 23.43 -4.89 10.08
C PRO A 60 22.44 -5.18 8.94
N GLU A 61 22.32 -6.44 8.51
CA GLU A 61 21.57 -6.79 7.29
C GLU A 61 20.22 -7.47 7.56
N GLY A 62 20.08 -8.09 8.73
CA GLY A 62 18.90 -8.90 9.03
C GLY A 62 18.91 -9.52 10.42
N TYR A 63 18.01 -10.46 10.61
CA TYR A 63 17.93 -11.32 11.78
C TYR A 63 17.82 -12.77 11.34
N ARG A 64 18.59 -13.64 11.99
CA ARG A 64 18.62 -15.07 11.71
C ARG A 64 18.37 -15.84 13.00
N THR A 65 17.52 -16.84 12.94
CA THR A 65 17.19 -17.68 14.08
C THR A 65 17.01 -19.13 13.66
N HIS A 66 17.29 -20.06 14.58
CA HIS A 66 17.13 -21.48 14.39
C HIS A 66 15.81 -21.93 15.01
N LEU A 67 14.87 -22.42 14.19
CA LEU A 67 13.56 -22.88 14.65
C LEU A 67 13.51 -24.41 14.63
N PRO A 68 12.97 -25.04 15.71
CA PRO A 68 12.69 -26.48 15.70
C PRO A 68 11.63 -26.83 14.64
N PRO A 69 11.39 -28.13 14.37
CA PRO A 69 10.23 -28.56 13.59
C PRO A 69 8.94 -27.89 14.07
N HIS A 70 8.14 -27.36 13.14
CA HIS A 70 6.90 -26.64 13.44
C HIS A 70 7.07 -25.41 14.36
N GLY A 71 8.30 -24.93 14.54
CA GLY A 71 8.63 -23.81 15.40
C GLY A 71 8.22 -22.46 14.80
N SER A 72 8.03 -21.47 15.67
CA SER A 72 7.75 -20.09 15.26
C SER A 72 8.46 -19.07 16.14
N ALA A 73 8.67 -17.87 15.59
CA ALA A 73 9.07 -16.69 16.35
C ALA A 73 8.20 -15.50 15.92
N MET A 74 7.72 -14.73 16.89
CA MET A 74 6.95 -13.51 16.65
C MET A 74 7.75 -12.30 17.10
N LEU A 75 8.05 -11.42 16.16
CA LEU A 75 8.91 -10.26 16.36
C LEU A 75 8.13 -8.97 16.15
N LYS A 76 8.47 -7.94 16.92
CA LYS A 76 8.23 -6.55 16.55
C LYS A 76 9.56 -5.97 16.08
N VAL A 77 9.63 -5.56 14.82
CA VAL A 77 10.81 -4.95 14.21
C VAL A 77 10.50 -3.49 13.93
N SER A 78 11.41 -2.58 14.27
CA SER A 78 11.26 -1.16 13.95
C SER A 78 12.56 -0.56 13.44
N GLY A 79 12.46 0.36 12.49
CA GLY A 79 13.56 1.09 11.87
C GLY A 79 13.05 2.34 11.18
N THR A 80 13.89 2.93 10.31
CA THR A 80 13.46 4.00 9.42
C THR A 80 12.89 3.38 8.14
N TYR A 81 11.64 3.70 7.78
CA TYR A 81 11.06 3.26 6.53
C TYR A 81 11.76 3.91 5.31
N LEU A 82 12.10 3.10 4.31
CA LEU A 82 12.71 3.51 3.06
C LEU A 82 11.64 4.02 2.09
N TRP A 83 11.27 5.29 2.22
CA TRP A 83 10.28 5.93 1.33
C TRP A 83 10.70 5.96 -0.15
N SER A 84 11.98 5.77 -0.46
CA SER A 84 12.47 5.60 -1.83
C SER A 84 12.03 4.28 -2.48
N LYS A 85 11.54 3.31 -1.71
CA LYS A 85 10.94 2.05 -2.21
C LYS A 85 9.43 2.12 -2.42
N GLY A 86 8.79 3.19 -1.95
CA GLY A 86 7.37 3.45 -2.13
C GLY A 86 6.48 2.75 -1.10
N ALA A 87 5.55 3.50 -0.52
CA ALA A 87 4.47 2.98 0.31
C ALA A 87 3.28 2.62 -0.59
N THR A 88 2.92 1.33 -0.65
CA THR A 88 1.83 0.81 -1.47
C THR A 88 0.51 0.84 -0.72
N PHE A 89 -0.54 1.40 -1.31
CA PHE A 89 -1.90 1.35 -0.79
C PHE A 89 -2.81 0.76 -1.86
N GLU A 90 -3.40 -0.40 -1.56
CA GLU A 90 -4.32 -1.07 -2.47
C GLU A 90 -5.67 -0.36 -2.51
N ALA A 91 -6.27 -0.28 -3.70
CA ALA A 91 -7.56 0.36 -3.89
C ALA A 91 -8.69 -0.40 -3.20
N GLU A 92 -8.63 -1.73 -3.26
CA GLU A 92 -9.61 -2.64 -2.70
C GLU A 92 -9.55 -2.79 -1.18
N TRP A 93 -8.58 -2.16 -0.51
CA TRP A 93 -8.46 -2.27 0.93
C TRP A 93 -9.76 -1.82 1.62
N PRO A 94 -10.39 -2.64 2.50
CA PRO A 94 -11.69 -2.34 3.11
C PRO A 94 -11.71 -1.09 4.00
N GLY A 95 -10.56 -0.53 4.36
CA GLY A 95 -10.49 0.76 5.06
C GLY A 95 -10.74 1.98 4.16
N ASN A 96 -10.60 1.83 2.84
CA ASN A 96 -10.89 2.91 1.89
C ASN A 96 -12.40 3.16 1.81
N LEU A 97 -12.80 4.42 1.61
CA LEU A 97 -14.20 4.77 1.41
C LEU A 97 -14.55 4.75 -0.08
N ARG A 98 -15.71 4.16 -0.40
CA ARG A 98 -16.26 4.10 -1.76
C ARG A 98 -17.63 4.77 -1.72
N LYS A 99 -17.93 5.60 -2.72
CA LYS A 99 -19.23 6.28 -2.83
C LYS A 99 -19.81 6.09 -4.22
N GLU A 100 -21.13 6.20 -4.30
CA GLU A 100 -21.91 6.02 -5.52
C GLU A 100 -21.62 4.66 -6.18
N ASP A 101 -21.51 4.62 -7.50
CA ASP A 101 -21.27 3.42 -8.29
C ASP A 101 -19.79 2.97 -8.30
N ALA A 102 -19.00 3.32 -7.27
CA ALA A 102 -17.65 2.78 -7.11
C ALA A 102 -17.69 1.31 -6.66
N ALA A 103 -17.28 0.38 -7.54
CA ALA A 103 -17.48 -1.05 -7.36
C ALA A 103 -16.17 -1.84 -7.24
N LEU A 104 -16.19 -2.93 -6.47
CA LEU A 104 -15.11 -3.90 -6.45
C LEU A 104 -15.15 -4.73 -7.74
N LEU A 105 -14.02 -4.82 -8.42
CA LEU A 105 -13.86 -5.56 -9.68
C LEU A 105 -12.82 -6.66 -9.49
N ALA A 106 -13.16 -7.91 -9.85
CA ALA A 106 -12.17 -8.98 -9.95
C ALA A 106 -11.23 -8.68 -11.12
N CYS A 107 -9.93 -8.70 -10.86
CA CYS A 107 -8.90 -8.30 -11.82
C CYS A 107 -7.67 -9.18 -11.67
N VAL A 108 -7.52 -10.15 -12.59
CA VAL A 108 -6.41 -11.12 -12.54
C VAL A 108 -5.02 -10.50 -12.74
N SER A 109 -4.94 -9.34 -13.38
CA SER A 109 -3.69 -8.61 -13.60
C SER A 109 -3.36 -7.61 -12.49
N CYS A 110 -4.29 -7.36 -11.56
CA CYS A 110 -4.14 -6.37 -10.50
C CYS A 110 -3.40 -6.94 -9.29
N SER A 111 -2.90 -6.03 -8.45
CA SER A 111 -2.42 -6.34 -7.11
C SER A 111 -3.49 -7.15 -6.38
N GLN A 112 -3.10 -8.29 -5.81
CA GLN A 112 -3.99 -9.11 -4.98
C GLN A 112 -5.29 -9.58 -5.67
N GLY A 113 -5.41 -9.44 -6.99
CA GLY A 113 -6.52 -9.95 -7.79
C GLY A 113 -7.74 -9.05 -7.91
N TYR A 114 -7.69 -7.79 -7.48
CA TYR A 114 -8.84 -6.88 -7.47
C TYR A 114 -8.47 -5.43 -7.85
N ALA A 115 -9.48 -4.68 -8.28
CA ALA A 115 -9.42 -3.23 -8.49
C ALA A 115 -10.72 -2.58 -8.01
N ILE A 116 -10.72 -1.25 -7.90
CA ILE A 116 -11.95 -0.46 -7.73
C ILE A 116 -12.28 0.26 -9.03
N SER A 117 -13.42 -0.10 -9.61
CA SER A 117 -13.97 0.56 -10.78
C SER A 117 -14.74 1.81 -10.36
N LEU A 118 -14.37 2.95 -10.93
CA LEU A 118 -15.15 4.19 -10.87
C LEU A 118 -15.94 4.31 -12.17
N HIS A 119 -17.19 3.85 -12.16
CA HIS A 119 -18.09 3.96 -13.31
C HIS A 119 -18.63 5.37 -13.46
N GLY A 120 -18.57 5.92 -14.67
CA GLY A 120 -19.02 7.27 -14.94
C GLY A 120 -20.45 7.53 -14.43
N PRO A 121 -20.74 8.75 -13.95
CA PRO A 121 -22.03 9.11 -13.38
C PRO A 121 -23.21 8.77 -14.31
N LYS A 122 -24.15 7.94 -13.84
CA LYS A 122 -25.45 7.72 -14.51
C LYS A 122 -26.36 8.96 -14.47
N ALA A 123 -26.10 9.88 -13.54
CA ALA A 123 -26.79 11.16 -13.38
C ALA A 123 -25.81 12.23 -12.85
N PRO A 124 -26.03 13.53 -13.12
CA PRO A 124 -25.05 14.60 -12.83
C PRO A 124 -24.61 14.72 -11.36
N LEU A 125 -25.40 14.22 -10.41
CA LEU A 125 -25.15 14.32 -8.97
C LEU A 125 -24.41 13.09 -8.39
N ASN A 126 -24.18 12.03 -9.16
CA ASN A 126 -23.63 10.77 -8.67
C ASN A 126 -22.19 10.60 -9.14
N THR A 127 -21.25 11.37 -8.59
CA THR A 127 -19.84 11.23 -8.95
C THR A 127 -19.21 10.06 -8.17
N PRO A 128 -18.81 8.95 -8.82
CA PRO A 128 -18.12 7.85 -8.15
C PRO A 128 -16.83 8.35 -7.49
N SER A 129 -16.53 7.82 -6.31
CA SER A 129 -15.27 8.17 -5.63
C SER A 129 -14.65 7.01 -4.89
N LEU A 130 -13.32 6.98 -4.89
CA LEU A 130 -12.48 6.16 -4.02
C LEU A 130 -11.62 7.07 -3.15
N GLU A 131 -11.73 6.94 -1.83
CA GLU A 131 -10.93 7.69 -0.88
C GLU A 131 -9.98 6.79 -0.08
N PHE A 132 -8.69 7.02 -0.26
CA PHE A 132 -7.65 6.47 0.60
C PHE A 132 -7.60 7.27 1.89
N THR A 133 -7.93 6.62 3.00
CA THR A 133 -8.33 7.28 4.24
C THR A 133 -7.19 7.38 5.29
N HIS A 134 -6.04 6.77 4.97
CA HIS A 134 -4.99 6.35 5.92
C HIS A 134 -3.57 6.58 5.38
N VAL A 135 -3.38 7.64 4.60
CA VAL A 135 -2.07 7.98 4.04
C VAL A 135 -1.25 8.75 5.07
N VAL A 136 -0.52 8.01 5.91
CA VAL A 136 0.29 8.60 6.99
C VAL A 136 1.69 8.98 6.50
N ALA A 137 1.98 10.28 6.45
CA ALA A 137 3.28 10.82 6.08
C ALA A 137 4.12 11.19 7.34
N PRO A 138 5.42 10.83 7.40
CA PRO A 138 6.27 11.11 8.56
C PRO A 138 6.59 12.60 8.73
N VAL A 139 6.55 13.36 7.65
CA VAL A 139 6.82 14.81 7.62
C VAL A 139 5.93 15.48 6.58
N SER A 140 5.68 16.78 6.74
CA SER A 140 5.02 17.57 5.71
C SER A 140 5.98 17.82 4.54
N GLY A 141 5.47 17.82 3.32
CA GLY A 141 6.27 18.17 2.14
C GLY A 141 5.74 17.56 0.85
N LYS A 142 6.59 17.64 -0.17
CA LYS A 142 6.34 17.07 -1.49
C LYS A 142 6.63 15.57 -1.47
N TYR A 143 5.71 14.81 -2.02
CA TYR A 143 5.82 13.38 -2.28
C TYR A 143 5.53 13.13 -3.77
N GLN A 144 5.95 11.98 -4.29
CA GLN A 144 5.56 11.51 -5.62
C GLN A 144 4.52 10.41 -5.46
N LEU A 145 3.35 10.60 -6.08
CA LEU A 145 2.34 9.56 -6.17
C LEU A 145 2.41 8.92 -7.55
N THR A 146 2.39 7.60 -7.58
CA THR A 146 2.13 6.81 -8.78
C THR A 146 0.79 6.12 -8.62
N LEU A 147 -0.17 6.46 -9.47
CA LEU A 147 -1.45 5.79 -9.61
C LEU A 147 -1.29 4.63 -10.60
N TYR A 148 -1.71 3.43 -10.22
CA TYR A 148 -1.80 2.28 -11.11
C TYR A 148 -3.27 2.01 -11.42
N TYR A 149 -3.56 1.83 -12.71
CA TYR A 149 -4.91 1.56 -13.20
C TYR A 149 -4.86 0.51 -14.32
N VAL A 150 -5.98 -0.16 -14.54
CA VAL A 150 -6.08 -1.21 -15.55
C VAL A 150 -7.28 -1.00 -16.45
N ASP A 151 -7.21 -1.64 -17.63
CA ASP A 151 -8.28 -1.68 -18.62
C ASP A 151 -8.85 -0.29 -18.94
N SER A 152 -7.96 0.72 -18.97
CA SER A 152 -8.34 2.06 -19.37
C SER A 152 -8.41 2.07 -20.88
N HIS A 153 -9.62 2.07 -21.42
CA HIS A 153 -9.89 2.41 -22.82
C HIS A 153 -10.10 3.91 -23.01
N LEU A 154 -9.58 4.72 -22.09
CA LEU A 154 -9.88 6.14 -21.96
C LEU A 154 -8.66 7.00 -22.29
N ILE A 155 -8.91 8.16 -22.90
CA ILE A 155 -7.95 9.26 -23.03
C ILE A 155 -8.67 10.52 -22.56
N THR A 156 -8.47 10.91 -21.29
CA THR A 156 -9.36 11.88 -20.62
C THR A 156 -8.72 12.50 -19.37
N ASP A 157 -9.08 13.74 -19.06
CA ASP A 157 -8.71 14.46 -17.81
C ASP A 157 -9.82 14.39 -16.74
N LYS A 158 -10.79 13.50 -16.92
CA LYS A 158 -11.99 13.41 -16.06
C LYS A 158 -11.75 12.67 -14.75
N LEU A 159 -10.59 12.05 -14.57
CA LEU A 159 -10.16 11.59 -13.25
C LEU A 159 -9.56 12.77 -12.49
N GLN A 160 -10.07 13.04 -11.30
CA GLN A 160 -9.61 14.11 -10.44
C GLN A 160 -9.09 13.53 -9.13
N LEU A 161 -7.93 14.00 -8.66
CA LEU A 161 -7.39 13.69 -7.35
C LEU A 161 -7.51 14.91 -6.44
N ARG A 162 -8.17 14.74 -5.31
CA ARG A 162 -8.15 15.70 -4.20
C ARG A 162 -7.29 15.17 -3.06
N VAL A 163 -6.33 15.95 -2.61
CA VAL A 163 -5.51 15.64 -1.44
C VAL A 163 -6.02 16.46 -0.26
N ASN A 164 -6.46 15.80 0.82
CA ASN A 164 -7.13 16.43 1.95
C ASN A 164 -8.30 17.32 1.47
N ASP A 165 -8.32 18.58 1.90
CA ASP A 165 -9.33 19.59 1.54
C ASP A 165 -8.83 20.55 0.45
N GLU A 166 -7.77 20.18 -0.30
CA GLU A 166 -7.23 21.03 -1.36
C GLU A 166 -8.11 21.01 -2.62
N THR A 167 -7.81 21.90 -3.58
CA THR A 167 -8.47 21.90 -4.88
C THR A 167 -8.15 20.60 -5.64
N PRO A 168 -9.14 19.92 -6.24
CA PRO A 168 -8.88 18.74 -7.06
C PRO A 168 -7.95 19.04 -8.24
N ILE A 169 -7.08 18.08 -8.57
CA ILE A 169 -6.12 18.14 -9.66
C ILE A 169 -6.52 17.10 -10.71
N PRO A 170 -6.59 17.47 -12.01
CA PRO A 170 -6.84 16.50 -13.07
C PRO A 170 -5.68 15.52 -13.20
N ILE A 171 -6.01 14.25 -13.41
CA ILE A 171 -5.08 13.21 -13.83
C ILE A 171 -5.45 12.83 -15.25
N HIS A 172 -4.54 13.10 -16.17
CA HIS A 172 -4.68 12.68 -17.56
C HIS A 172 -4.50 11.18 -17.65
N LEU A 173 -5.55 10.46 -18.05
CA LEU A 173 -5.48 9.03 -18.32
C LEU A 173 -5.11 8.78 -19.77
N PHE A 174 -4.35 7.73 -20.00
CA PHE A 174 -4.06 7.19 -21.32
C PHE A 174 -4.70 5.81 -21.50
N SER A 175 -4.82 5.39 -22.75
CA SER A 175 -5.42 4.11 -23.11
C SER A 175 -4.39 2.98 -22.95
N PHE A 176 -4.52 2.18 -21.89
CA PHE A 176 -3.63 1.07 -21.57
C PHE A 176 -4.38 -0.10 -20.93
N ILE A 177 -3.92 -1.32 -21.20
CA ILE A 177 -4.36 -2.53 -20.47
C ILE A 177 -3.92 -2.46 -19.01
N ASN A 178 -2.67 -2.03 -18.78
CA ASN A 178 -2.14 -1.68 -17.46
C ASN A 178 -1.41 -0.36 -17.61
N GLY A 179 -1.93 0.70 -17.00
CA GLY A 179 -1.40 2.05 -17.07
C GLY A 179 -0.93 2.55 -15.72
N PHE A 180 -0.11 3.60 -15.73
CA PHE A 180 0.23 4.34 -14.53
C PHE A 180 0.41 5.82 -14.84
N GLU A 181 0.00 6.66 -13.90
CA GLU A 181 0.32 8.09 -13.92
C GLU A 181 1.14 8.45 -12.70
N SER A 182 2.12 9.35 -12.86
CA SER A 182 2.91 9.87 -11.75
C SER A 182 2.80 11.38 -11.65
N LEU A 183 2.51 11.87 -10.45
CA LEU A 183 2.36 13.29 -10.18
C LEU A 183 2.83 13.65 -8.76
N PRO A 184 3.35 14.88 -8.58
CA PRO A 184 3.71 15.35 -7.27
C PRO A 184 2.44 15.67 -6.46
N ILE A 185 2.46 15.34 -5.17
CA ILE A 185 1.43 15.70 -4.21
C ILE A 185 2.05 16.34 -2.96
N MET A 186 1.28 17.16 -2.27
CA MET A 186 1.67 17.75 -1.00
C MET A 186 0.97 17.00 0.14
N LEU A 187 1.75 16.38 1.02
CA LEU A 187 1.22 15.72 2.22
C LEU A 187 1.56 16.52 3.46
N LYS A 188 0.65 16.54 4.42
CA LYS A 188 0.90 17.02 5.78
C LYS A 188 1.49 15.88 6.61
N LYS A 189 2.36 16.20 7.58
CA LYS A 189 2.78 15.23 8.60
C LYS A 189 1.53 14.66 9.29
N GLY A 190 1.52 13.35 9.47
CA GLY A 190 0.38 12.63 10.04
C GLY A 190 -0.52 12.08 8.94
N ASN A 191 -1.79 11.88 9.26
CA ASN A 191 -2.75 11.28 8.34
C ASN A 191 -3.18 12.25 7.23
N ASN A 192 -3.35 11.73 6.03
CA ASN A 192 -3.87 12.45 4.87
C ASN A 192 -4.94 11.60 4.19
N THR A 193 -5.86 12.26 3.49
CA THR A 193 -6.82 11.61 2.60
C THR A 193 -6.51 11.91 1.15
N LEU A 194 -6.66 10.92 0.28
CA LEU A 194 -6.53 11.07 -1.17
C LEU A 194 -7.82 10.56 -1.81
N THR A 195 -8.62 11.46 -2.37
CA THR A 195 -9.90 11.13 -3.00
C THR A 195 -9.78 11.20 -4.51
N PHE A 196 -10.02 10.08 -5.18
CA PHE A 196 -10.18 10.01 -6.63
C PHE A 196 -11.66 10.10 -6.98
N THR A 197 -12.01 10.98 -7.90
CA THR A 197 -13.37 11.11 -8.44
C THR A 197 -13.33 11.08 -9.96
N TYR A 198 -14.27 10.37 -10.58
CA TYR A 198 -14.34 10.25 -12.04
C TYR A 198 -15.67 10.81 -12.55
N SER A 199 -15.61 11.70 -13.55
CA SER A 199 -16.78 12.48 -13.98
C SER A 199 -16.98 12.50 -15.51
N ASP A 200 -16.65 11.42 -16.19
CA ASP A 200 -16.87 11.27 -17.64
C ASP A 200 -18.27 10.68 -17.93
N ALA A 201 -18.53 10.23 -19.16
CA ALA A 201 -19.82 9.65 -19.57
C ALA A 201 -20.18 8.37 -18.79
N ALA A 202 -21.49 8.08 -18.64
CA ALA A 202 -22.00 6.96 -17.85
C ALA A 202 -21.52 5.56 -18.29
N GLU A 203 -21.10 5.40 -19.55
CA GLU A 203 -20.67 4.13 -20.12
C GLU A 203 -19.16 3.88 -19.98
N THR A 204 -18.41 4.82 -19.41
CA THR A 204 -16.96 4.68 -19.21
C THR A 204 -16.63 4.35 -17.76
N SER A 205 -15.43 3.80 -17.54
CA SER A 205 -14.92 3.56 -16.19
C SER A 205 -13.40 3.59 -16.15
N VAL A 206 -12.85 3.99 -15.01
CA VAL A 206 -11.44 3.77 -14.68
C VAL A 206 -11.35 2.75 -13.56
N ASN A 207 -10.49 1.74 -13.73
CA ASN A 207 -10.29 0.69 -12.74
C ASN A 207 -8.97 0.95 -12.00
N ILE A 208 -9.05 1.44 -10.77
CA ILE A 208 -7.89 1.77 -9.94
C ILE A 208 -7.42 0.49 -9.24
N ASP A 209 -6.17 0.10 -9.48
CA ASP A 209 -5.50 -1.05 -8.85
C ASP A 209 -4.93 -0.62 -7.49
N LYS A 210 -4.01 0.34 -7.50
CA LYS A 210 -3.32 0.82 -6.29
C LYS A 210 -2.72 2.20 -6.47
N ILE A 211 -2.25 2.76 -5.38
CA ILE A 211 -1.32 3.90 -5.39
C ILE A 211 -0.01 3.52 -4.72
N GLN A 212 1.10 4.06 -5.21
CA GLN A 212 2.40 4.02 -4.54
C GLN A 212 2.87 5.44 -4.27
N ILE A 213 3.34 5.70 -3.05
CA ILE A 213 3.79 7.04 -2.63
C ILE A 213 5.26 6.99 -2.21
N TYR A 214 6.06 7.85 -2.83
CA TYR A 214 7.50 7.97 -2.62
C TYR A 214 7.84 9.34 -2.04
N ARG A 215 8.97 9.39 -1.32
CA ARG A 215 9.57 10.62 -0.82
C ARG A 215 11.02 10.74 -1.27
#